data_AF-A0A7H8XFX2-F1
#
_entry.id   AF-A0A7H8XFX2-F1
#
_cell.length_a   1.000
_cell.length_b   1.000
_cell.length_c   1.000
_cell.angle_alpha   90.00
_cell.angle_beta   90.00
_cell.angle_gamma   90.00
#
_symmetry.space_group_name_H-M   'P 1'
#
loop_
_entity.id
_entity.type
_entity.pdbx_description
1 polymer ?
#
loop_
_entity_poly.entity_id
_entity_poly.type
_entity_poly.pdbx_seq_one_letter_code
_entity_poly.pdbx_strand_id
1 'polypeptide(L)'
;MAGDIRPRGYAKPVVVPDSLDRLDGPTSGVVDLPRHLKWSGNARYNLADPGRILDLYRTVLNEAAAPEDLHTFLDRQTLIRLWPSMWLPPSVREAWEGRFSELRRTRQVAA
;
A
#
# COMPACT_ATOMS: atom_id res chain seq x y z
N MET A 1 25.88 22.44 -25.24
CA MET A 1 26.00 21.16 -24.53
C MET A 1 25.06 21.20 -23.35
N ALA A 2 23.91 20.54 -23.44
CA ALA A 2 22.91 20.54 -22.38
C ALA A 2 23.38 19.59 -21.27
N GLY A 3 23.56 20.12 -20.06
CA GLY A 3 23.83 19.32 -18.87
C GLY A 3 22.61 18.48 -18.53
N ASP A 4 22.80 17.17 -18.51
CA ASP A 4 21.86 16.18 -18.01
C ASP A 4 21.49 16.52 -16.55
N ILE A 5 20.31 17.11 -16.36
CA ILE A 5 19.72 17.30 -15.02
C ILE A 5 19.23 15.92 -14.57
N ARG A 6 20.11 15.15 -13.91
CA ARG A 6 19.69 13.97 -13.18
C ARG A 6 18.71 14.39 -12.08
N PRO A 7 17.48 13.85 -12.03
CA PRO A 7 16.58 14.16 -10.92
C PRO A 7 17.23 13.72 -9.61
N ARG A 8 17.44 14.69 -8.71
CA ARG A 8 17.91 14.46 -7.34
C ARG A 8 16.81 13.76 -6.55
N GLY A 9 17.00 12.49 -6.24
CA GLY A 9 16.23 11.75 -5.24
C GLY A 9 16.17 10.26 -5.56
N TYR A 10 16.70 9.42 -4.66
CA TYR A 10 16.40 7.99 -4.66
C TYR A 10 14.93 7.80 -4.26
N ALA A 11 14.00 8.07 -5.17
CA ALA A 11 12.61 7.69 -4.98
C ALA A 11 12.52 6.18 -5.15
N LYS A 12 12.14 5.48 -4.08
CA LYS A 12 11.87 4.03 -4.16
C LYS A 12 10.79 3.81 -5.22
N PRO A 13 10.99 2.85 -6.16
CA PRO A 13 9.97 2.55 -7.14
C PRO A 13 8.69 2.10 -6.41
N VAL A 14 7.56 2.68 -6.81
CA VAL A 14 6.26 2.28 -6.25
C VAL A 14 5.88 0.93 -6.84
N VAL A 15 5.66 -0.05 -5.97
CA VAL A 15 5.16 -1.37 -6.36
C VAL A 15 3.65 -1.30 -6.50
N VAL A 16 3.14 -1.79 -7.63
CA VAL A 16 1.71 -1.88 -7.95
C VAL A 16 1.47 -3.30 -8.50
N PRO A 17 0.42 -4.02 -8.04
CA PRO A 17 0.14 -5.36 -8.51
C PRO A 17 -0.51 -5.31 -9.91
N ASP A 18 -0.51 -6.44 -10.62
CA ASP A 18 -1.14 -6.51 -11.95
C ASP A 18 -2.68 -6.47 -11.90
N SER A 19 -3.26 -6.98 -10.81
CA SER A 19 -4.70 -6.90 -10.55
C SER A 19 -4.97 -6.79 -9.04
N LEU A 20 -6.04 -6.08 -8.69
CA LEU A 20 -6.57 -6.08 -7.33
C LEU A 20 -7.12 -7.45 -6.93
N ASP A 21 -7.51 -8.29 -7.90
CA ASP A 21 -8.09 -9.62 -7.62
C ASP A 21 -7.05 -10.65 -7.15
N ARG A 22 -5.77 -10.28 -7.13
CA ARG A 22 -4.67 -11.08 -6.55
C ARG A 22 -4.38 -10.71 -5.09
N LEU A 23 -5.14 -9.77 -4.54
CA LEU A 23 -5.01 -9.31 -3.16
C LEU A 23 -5.89 -10.20 -2.28
N ASP A 24 -5.29 -11.28 -1.77
CA ASP A 24 -5.94 -12.33 -0.98
C ASP A 24 -5.43 -12.36 0.48
N GLY A 25 -4.86 -11.24 0.93
CA GLY A 25 -4.27 -11.11 2.25
C GLY A 25 -5.29 -11.26 3.40
N PRO A 26 -4.80 -11.50 4.62
CA PRO A 26 -5.66 -11.69 5.79
C PRO A 26 -6.42 -10.40 6.14
N THR A 27 -7.69 -10.56 6.53
CA THR A 27 -8.57 -9.47 6.99
C THR A 27 -8.91 -9.56 8.48
N SER A 28 -8.50 -10.64 9.15
CA SER A 28 -8.76 -10.90 10.56
C SER A 28 -7.60 -11.67 11.20
N GLY A 29 -7.57 -11.70 12.53
CA GLY A 29 -6.50 -12.35 13.28
C GLY A 29 -5.26 -11.46 13.44
N VAL A 30 -4.11 -12.09 13.65
CA VAL A 30 -2.85 -11.40 13.91
C VAL A 30 -1.84 -11.72 12.82
N VAL A 31 -1.23 -10.69 12.25
CA VAL A 31 -0.25 -10.78 11.17
C VAL A 31 1.08 -10.22 11.67
N ASP A 32 2.16 -10.93 11.35
CA ASP A 32 3.52 -10.47 11.56
C ASP A 32 4.14 -10.10 10.21
N LEU A 33 4.56 -8.84 10.07
CA LEU A 33 5.23 -8.39 8.86
C LEU A 33 6.70 -8.84 8.84
N PRO A 34 7.21 -9.31 7.69
CA PRO A 34 8.61 -9.63 7.51
C PRO A 34 9.49 -8.38 7.64
N ARG A 35 10.75 -8.60 8.02
CA ARG A 35 11.69 -7.53 8.39
C ARG A 35 11.94 -6.52 7.27
N HIS A 36 11.84 -6.90 6.00
CA HIS A 36 12.02 -5.96 4.89
C HIS A 36 10.86 -4.96 4.77
N LEU A 37 9.65 -5.34 5.17
CA LEU A 37 8.50 -4.43 5.25
C LEU A 37 8.49 -3.63 6.56
N LYS A 38 8.99 -4.24 7.65
CA LYS A 38 9.05 -3.61 8.97
C LYS A 38 10.42 -3.84 9.60
N TRP A 39 11.34 -2.93 9.33
CA TRP A 39 12.72 -3.04 9.80
C TRP A 39 12.89 -2.70 11.29
N SER A 40 11.96 -1.96 11.89
CA SER A 40 11.96 -1.60 13.32
C SER A 40 10.57 -1.45 13.92
N GLY A 41 10.52 -1.49 15.26
CA GLY A 41 9.27 -1.41 16.03
C GLY A 41 8.49 -2.73 16.07
N ASN A 42 7.24 -2.66 16.50
CA ASN A 42 6.36 -3.83 16.56
C ASN A 42 5.87 -4.21 15.15
N ALA A 43 6.30 -5.37 14.66
CA ALA A 43 5.87 -5.93 13.38
C ALA A 43 4.59 -6.76 13.47
N ARG A 44 4.00 -6.90 14.67
CA ARG A 44 2.77 -7.63 14.93
C ARG A 44 1.56 -6.69 14.88
N TYR A 45 0.60 -7.03 14.04
CA TYR A 45 -0.62 -6.26 13.79
C TYR A 45 -1.84 -7.12 14.08
N ASN A 46 -2.72 -6.65 14.96
CA ASN A 46 -4.02 -7.27 15.20
C ASN A 46 -5.05 -6.64 14.26
N LEU A 47 -5.57 -7.41 13.31
CA LEU A 47 -6.49 -6.93 12.28
C LEU A 47 -7.91 -6.67 12.81
N ALA A 48 -8.23 -7.10 14.03
CA ALA A 48 -9.48 -6.74 14.70
C ALA A 48 -9.49 -5.28 15.18
N ASP A 49 -8.34 -4.62 15.25
CA ASP A 49 -8.22 -3.20 15.59
C ASP A 49 -8.22 -2.35 14.31
N PRO A 50 -9.22 -1.47 14.09
CA PRO A 50 -9.32 -0.63 12.90
C PRO A 50 -8.10 0.25 12.63
N GLY A 51 -7.43 0.74 13.68
CA GLY A 51 -6.21 1.53 13.51
C GLY A 51 -5.04 0.67 13.04
N ARG A 52 -4.94 -0.56 13.57
CA ARG A 52 -3.83 -1.47 13.27
C ARG A 52 -3.92 -2.08 11.88
N ILE A 53 -5.10 -2.46 11.40
CA ILE A 53 -5.25 -2.93 10.01
C ILE A 53 -4.88 -1.81 9.02
N LEU A 54 -5.29 -0.58 9.29
CA LEU A 54 -4.99 0.58 8.47
C LEU A 54 -3.48 0.91 8.47
N ASP A 55 -2.81 0.80 9.62
CA ASP A 55 -1.36 0.95 9.70
C ASP A 55 -0.59 -0.16 8.98
N LEU A 56 -1.08 -1.41 9.02
CA LEU A 56 -0.51 -2.52 8.26
C LEU A 56 -0.59 -2.24 6.77
N TYR A 57 -1.76 -1.85 6.27
CA TYR A 57 -1.98 -1.57 4.84
C TYR A 57 -1.09 -0.41 4.38
N ARG A 58 -1.01 0.67 5.17
CA ARG A 58 -0.09 1.78 4.89
C ARG A 58 1.36 1.32 4.85
N THR A 59 1.80 0.51 5.82
CA THR A 59 3.18 0.00 5.86
C THR A 59 3.48 -0.81 4.60
N VAL A 60 2.62 -1.76 4.24
CA VAL A 60 2.80 -2.62 3.06
C VAL A 60 2.81 -1.79 1.77
N LEU A 61 1.89 -0.83 1.59
CA LEU A 61 1.84 0.01 0.40
C LEU A 61 3.09 0.89 0.20
N ASN A 62 3.71 1.33 1.29
CA ASN A 62 4.93 2.14 1.25
C ASN A 62 6.19 1.28 1.15
N GLU A 63 6.18 0.11 1.81
CA GLU A 63 7.38 -0.68 2.02
C GLU A 63 7.53 -1.91 1.14
N ALA A 64 6.49 -2.31 0.39
CA ALA A 64 6.55 -3.41 -0.56
C ALA A 64 7.77 -3.29 -1.49
N ALA A 65 8.49 -4.40 -1.63
CA ALA A 65 9.61 -4.52 -2.57
C ALA A 65 9.18 -5.27 -3.84
N ALA A 66 8.14 -6.09 -3.75
CA ALA A 66 7.61 -6.86 -4.87
C ALA A 66 6.08 -7.02 -4.79
N PRO A 67 5.37 -7.27 -5.92
CA PRO A 67 3.92 -7.47 -5.93
C PRO A 67 3.45 -8.59 -5.01
N GLU A 68 4.29 -9.59 -4.75
CA GLU A 68 3.99 -10.71 -3.86
C GLU A 68 3.77 -10.25 -2.42
N ASP A 69 4.46 -9.20 -1.96
CA ASP A 69 4.20 -8.59 -0.65
C ASP A 69 2.76 -8.07 -0.59
N LEU A 70 2.31 -7.44 -1.68
CA LEU A 70 0.95 -6.89 -1.77
C LEU A 70 -0.09 -8.00 -1.79
N HIS A 71 0.13 -9.04 -2.59
CA HIS A 71 -0.76 -10.21 -2.67
C HIS A 71 -0.89 -10.91 -1.32
N THR A 72 0.20 -10.97 -0.55
CA THR A 72 0.26 -11.68 0.74
C THR A 72 -0.44 -10.91 1.87
N PHE A 73 -0.35 -9.58 1.88
CA PHE A 73 -0.75 -8.78 3.05
C PHE A 73 -1.97 -7.90 2.83
N LEU A 74 -2.40 -7.67 1.60
CA LEU A 74 -3.57 -6.85 1.29
C LEU A 74 -4.72 -7.71 0.80
N ASP A 75 -5.93 -7.37 1.22
CA ASP A 75 -7.18 -7.86 0.64
C ASP A 75 -7.82 -6.75 -0.21
N ARG A 76 -8.35 -7.13 -1.37
CA ARG A 76 -8.99 -6.21 -2.31
C ARG A 76 -10.09 -5.36 -1.67
N GLN A 77 -11.04 -6.01 -1.01
CA GLN A 77 -12.25 -5.31 -0.53
C GLN A 77 -11.91 -4.36 0.62
N THR A 78 -11.03 -4.81 1.51
CA THR A 78 -10.52 -4.05 2.63
C THR A 78 -9.68 -2.87 2.15
N LEU A 79 -8.82 -3.08 1.14
CA LEU A 79 -8.05 -2.01 0.54
C LEU A 79 -8.96 -0.91 -0.02
N ILE A 80 -9.96 -1.27 -0.82
CA ILE A 80 -10.91 -0.32 -1.39
C ILE A 80 -11.64 0.46 -0.30
N ARG A 81 -12.09 -0.22 0.77
CA ARG A 81 -12.79 0.38 1.90
C ARG A 81 -11.92 1.38 2.68
N LEU A 82 -10.65 1.04 2.91
CA LEU A 82 -9.71 1.86 3.68
C LEU A 82 -9.07 2.96 2.82
N TRP A 83 -9.06 2.83 1.49
CA TRP A 83 -8.36 3.73 0.57
C TRP A 83 -8.61 5.22 0.84
N PRO A 84 -9.85 5.70 1.04
CA PRO A 84 -10.12 7.12 1.24
C PRO A 84 -9.58 7.67 2.57
N SER A 85 -9.54 6.85 3.62
CA SER A 85 -9.09 7.25 4.97
C SER A 85 -7.59 7.11 5.18
N MET A 86 -6.88 6.48 4.25
CA MET A 86 -5.43 6.34 4.33
C MET A 86 -4.72 7.62 3.88
N TRP A 87 -3.72 8.06 4.66
CA TRP A 87 -2.73 9.01 4.19
C TRP A 87 -1.60 8.22 3.52
N LEU A 88 -1.28 8.56 2.28
CA LEU A 88 -0.25 7.92 1.46
C LEU A 88 0.59 9.01 0.77
N PRO A 89 1.88 8.75 0.49
CA PRO A 89 2.66 9.63 -0.35
C PRO A 89 1.99 9.84 -1.72
N PRO A 90 2.07 11.05 -2.30
CA PRO A 90 1.43 11.35 -3.58
C PRO A 90 1.80 10.37 -4.69
N SER A 91 3.08 9.99 -4.80
CA SER A 91 3.57 9.04 -5.80
C SER A 91 2.92 7.66 -5.69
N VAL A 92 2.74 7.15 -4.46
CA VAL A 92 2.07 5.86 -4.21
C VAL A 92 0.60 5.96 -4.60
N ARG A 93 -0.07 7.03 -4.16
CA ARG A 93 -1.49 7.25 -4.46
C ARG A 93 -1.75 7.38 -5.96
N GLU A 94 -0.96 8.18 -6.67
CA GLU A 94 -1.10 8.41 -8.10
C GLU A 94 -0.83 7.13 -8.92
N ALA A 95 0.21 6.36 -8.57
CA ALA A 95 0.51 5.11 -9.26
C ALA A 95 -0.62 4.08 -9.14
N TRP A 96 -1.18 3.93 -7.93
CA TRP A 96 -2.29 3.01 -7.68
C TRP A 96 -3.61 3.49 -8.31
N GLU A 97 -3.96 4.77 -8.17
CA GLU A 97 -5.17 5.33 -8.77
C GLU A 97 -5.10 5.39 -10.32
N GLY A 98 -3.90 5.57 -10.87
CA GLY A 98 -3.66 5.52 -12.31
C GLY A 98 -3.84 4.11 -12.89
N ARG A 99 -3.45 3.08 -12.13
CA ARG A 99 -3.65 1.68 -12.53
C ARG A 99 -5.06 1.16 -12.25
N PHE A 100 -5.69 1.63 -11.18
CA PHE A 100 -6.99 1.15 -10.70
C PHE A 100 -7.97 2.31 -10.49
N SER A 101 -8.82 2.54 -11.51
CA SER A 101 -9.83 3.60 -11.49
C SER A 101 -10.87 3.44 -10.37
N GLU A 102 -11.09 2.22 -9.86
CA GLU A 102 -11.99 1.95 -8.74
C GLU A 102 -11.51 2.59 -7.43
N LEU A 103 -10.20 2.59 -7.14
CA LEU A 103 -9.64 3.25 -5.95
C LEU A 103 -9.85 4.76 -6.01
N ARG A 104 -9.61 5.34 -7.19
CA ARG A 104 -9.86 6.77 -7.44
C ARG A 104 -11.33 7.13 -7.23
N ARG A 105 -12.25 6.33 -7.78
CA ARG A 105 -13.70 6.54 -7.63
C ARG A 105 -14.13 6.47 -6.18
N THR A 106 -13.69 5.45 -5.44
CA THR A 106 -14.05 5.31 -4.01
C THR A 106 -13.57 6.49 -3.19
N ARG A 107 -12.37 7.04 -3.47
CA ARG A 107 -11.89 8.24 -2.80
C ARG A 107 -12.73 9.48 -3.13
N GLN A 108 -13.15 9.64 -4.38
CA GLN A 108 -13.97 10.77 -4.80
C GLN A 108 -15.38 10.75 -4.18
N VAL A 109 -15.95 9.57 -3.97
CA VAL A 109 -17.27 9.42 -3.33
C VAL A 109 -17.22 9.70 -1.83
N ALA A 110 -16.08 9.44 -1.19
CA ALA A 110 -15.89 9.64 0.24
C ALA A 110 -15.38 11.05 0.61
N ALA A 111 -15.13 11.91 -0.37
CA ALA A 111 -14.68 13.30 -0.20
C ALA A 111 -15.87 14.26 -0.22
#